data_AF-A0AAN9GAD5-F1
#
_entry.id   AF-A0AAN9GAD5-F1
#
_cell.length_a   1.000
_cell.length_b   1.000
_cell.length_c   1.000
_cell.angle_alpha   90.00
_cell.angle_beta   90.00
_cell.angle_gamma   90.00
#
_symmetry.space_group_name_H-M   'P 1'
#
loop_
_entity.id
_entity.type
_entity.pdbx_description
1 polymer ?
#
loop_
_entity_poly.entity_id
_entity_poly.type
_entity_poly.pdbx_seq_one_letter_code
_entity_poly.pdbx_strand_id
1 'polypeptide(L)'
;MASSARNILLCACFVLSLAAQGSEAACTQQELYLLLSCILPYNAQFFAALGQDSSIPCNRTLITGDLCTSFTEIVPCVNGKQVSDVTCRPGAVGQVNAVLEIPCKVEDFEAVCTSSPAINRGSGSGSTTFNG
;
A
#
# COMPACT_ATOMS: atom_id res chain seq x y z
N MET A 1 22.46 29.85 -49.12
CA MET A 1 21.01 29.66 -49.31
C MET A 1 20.69 28.20 -49.04
N ALA A 2 19.68 27.95 -48.19
CA ALA A 2 19.05 26.66 -47.80
C ALA A 2 19.99 25.59 -47.16
N SER A 3 19.99 25.42 -45.83
CA SER A 3 18.96 24.79 -44.96
C SER A 3 18.96 23.25 -45.02
N SER A 4 19.64 22.62 -44.06
CA SER A 4 19.39 21.24 -43.61
C SER A 4 19.54 21.18 -42.09
N ALA A 5 18.82 22.06 -41.39
CA ALA A 5 18.55 21.96 -39.97
C ALA A 5 17.24 21.17 -39.78
N ARG A 6 17.30 19.88 -40.07
CA ARG A 6 16.22 18.92 -39.78
C ARG A 6 16.90 17.67 -39.29
N ASN A 7 17.10 17.55 -37.98
CA ASN A 7 17.29 16.29 -37.22
C ASN A 7 17.73 16.49 -35.75
N ILE A 8 17.80 17.72 -35.23
CA ILE A 8 18.07 17.97 -33.80
C ILE A 8 16.82 18.51 -33.08
N LEU A 9 15.64 18.06 -33.50
CA LEU A 9 14.36 18.50 -32.89
C LEU A 9 13.39 17.35 -32.63
N LEU A 10 13.89 16.11 -32.49
CA LEU A 10 13.06 14.93 -32.19
C LEU A 10 13.50 14.18 -30.91
N CYS A 11 14.62 14.54 -30.27
CA CYS A 11 15.03 13.93 -29.00
C CYS A 11 14.66 14.76 -27.75
N ALA A 12 14.22 16.00 -27.90
CA ALA A 12 13.97 16.89 -26.76
C ALA A 12 12.52 16.84 -26.24
N CYS A 13 11.59 16.15 -26.90
CA CYS A 13 10.19 16.11 -26.49
C CYS A 13 9.83 14.88 -25.62
N PHE A 14 10.72 13.91 -25.44
CA PHE A 14 10.42 12.70 -24.66
C PHE A 14 10.67 12.82 -23.15
N VAL A 15 11.06 14.01 -22.67
CA VAL A 15 11.33 14.26 -21.23
C VAL A 15 10.20 15.07 -20.57
N LEU A 16 9.17 15.48 -21.31
CA LEU A 16 8.08 16.34 -20.82
C LEU A 16 6.71 15.65 -20.73
N SER A 17 6.72 14.32 -20.74
CA SER A 17 5.55 13.51 -20.37
C SER A 17 5.57 13.13 -18.89
N LEU A 18 6.07 14.00 -17.99
CA LEU A 18 5.60 13.98 -16.61
C LEU A 18 4.18 14.53 -16.61
N ALA A 19 3.26 13.73 -17.15
CA ALA A 19 1.86 13.90 -16.88
C ALA A 19 1.73 13.85 -15.36
N ALA A 20 1.41 15.01 -14.79
CA ALA A 20 0.73 15.16 -13.53
C ALA A 20 -0.61 14.41 -13.65
N GLN A 21 -0.53 13.09 -13.65
CA GLN A 21 -1.65 12.21 -13.40
C GLN A 21 -1.78 12.28 -11.89
N GLY A 22 -2.89 12.85 -11.41
CA GLY A 22 -3.12 13.14 -10.00
C GLY A 22 -2.55 12.01 -9.15
N SER A 23 -1.49 12.32 -8.42
CA SER A 23 -0.82 11.34 -7.59
C SER A 23 -1.83 10.94 -6.53
N GLU A 24 -2.47 9.78 -6.72
CA GLU A 24 -2.97 9.03 -5.60
C GLU A 24 -1.83 9.04 -4.57
N ALA A 25 -2.12 9.48 -3.35
CA ALA A 25 -1.15 9.53 -2.27
C ALA A 25 -0.44 8.16 -2.19
N ALA A 26 0.80 8.10 -2.67
CA ALA A 26 1.55 6.87 -2.82
C ALA A 26 2.81 6.98 -1.96
N CYS A 27 3.03 5.98 -1.10
CA CYS A 27 4.28 5.89 -0.38
C CYS A 27 5.44 5.73 -1.36
N THR A 28 6.55 6.36 -1.05
CA THR A 28 7.83 6.04 -1.67
C THR A 28 8.23 4.60 -1.32
N GLN A 29 9.14 4.02 -2.10
CA GLN A 29 9.65 2.68 -1.80
C GLN A 29 10.25 2.58 -0.37
N GLN A 30 10.93 3.65 0.08
CA GLN A 30 11.52 3.70 1.41
C GLN A 30 10.45 3.71 2.51
N GLU A 31 9.41 4.53 2.36
CA GLU A 31 8.28 4.56 3.30
C GLU A 31 7.55 3.23 3.33
N LEU A 32 7.30 2.63 2.16
CA LEU A 32 6.67 1.32 2.07
C LEU A 32 7.52 0.24 2.75
N TYR A 33 8.85 0.26 2.60
CA TYR A 33 9.75 -0.65 3.30
C TYR A 33 9.68 -0.48 4.82
N LEU A 34 9.61 0.76 5.33
CA LEU A 34 9.44 1.01 6.76
C LEU A 34 8.15 0.39 7.30
N LEU A 35 7.05 0.47 6.55
CA LEU A 35 5.78 -0.15 6.92
C LEU A 35 5.86 -1.68 6.86
N LEU A 36 6.40 -2.24 5.77
CA LEU A 36 6.56 -3.69 5.58
C LEU A 36 7.47 -4.30 6.65
N SER A 37 8.46 -3.57 7.18
CA SER A 37 9.33 -4.05 8.26
C SER A 37 8.57 -4.47 9.53
N CYS A 38 7.36 -3.96 9.75
CA CYS A 38 6.49 -4.38 10.84
C CYS A 38 5.82 -5.74 10.59
N ILE A 39 5.62 -6.10 9.32
CA ILE A 39 4.85 -7.26 8.89
C ILE A 39 5.76 -8.46 8.63
N LEU A 40 6.93 -8.21 8.04
CA LEU A 40 7.91 -9.24 7.67
C LEU A 40 8.21 -10.29 8.76
N PRO A 41 8.32 -9.94 10.06
CA PRO A 41 8.55 -10.94 11.11
C PRO A 41 7.45 -12.01 11.22
N TYR A 42 6.24 -11.70 10.76
CA TYR A 42 5.06 -12.56 10.86
C TYR A 42 4.73 -13.29 9.54
N ASN A 43 5.47 -13.03 8.45
CA ASN A 43 5.18 -13.59 7.12
C ASN A 43 5.09 -15.12 7.13
N ALA A 44 6.00 -15.80 7.83
CA ALA A 44 5.99 -17.27 7.89
C ALA A 44 4.69 -17.80 8.50
N GLN A 45 4.17 -17.13 9.53
CA GLN A 45 2.90 -17.48 10.17
C GLN A 45 1.71 -17.20 9.24
N PHE A 46 1.69 -16.04 8.57
CA PHE A 46 0.65 -15.73 7.59
C PHE A 46 0.64 -16.72 6.43
N PHE A 47 1.80 -17.06 5.86
CA PHE A 47 1.90 -18.03 4.77
C PHE A 47 1.51 -19.44 5.21
N ALA A 48 1.87 -19.85 6.42
CA ALA A 48 1.48 -21.16 6.94
C ALA A 48 -0.05 -21.29 7.10
N ALA A 49 -0.74 -20.21 7.49
CA ALA A 49 -2.18 -20.23 7.74
C ALA A 49 -3.03 -19.91 6.50
N LEU A 50 -2.55 -19.01 5.64
CA LEU A 50 -3.33 -18.45 4.52
C LEU A 50 -2.80 -18.88 3.15
N GLY A 51 -1.58 -19.41 3.07
CA GLY A 51 -0.88 -19.67 1.80
C GLY A 51 -0.25 -18.41 1.19
N GLN A 52 0.38 -18.58 0.02
CA GLN A 52 1.13 -17.54 -0.69
C GLN A 52 0.50 -17.16 -2.05
N ASP A 53 -0.67 -17.70 -2.40
CA ASP A 53 -1.31 -17.41 -3.67
C ASP A 53 -2.41 -16.35 -3.51
N SER A 54 -2.05 -15.09 -3.77
CA SER A 54 -2.98 -13.97 -3.75
C SER A 54 -4.11 -14.03 -4.80
N SER A 55 -4.06 -14.98 -5.74
CA SER A 55 -5.12 -15.23 -6.72
C SER A 55 -6.28 -16.04 -6.15
N ILE A 56 -6.08 -16.71 -5.02
CA ILE A 56 -7.13 -17.47 -4.34
C ILE A 56 -7.98 -16.50 -3.51
N PRO A 57 -9.32 -16.67 -3.49
CA PRO A 57 -10.18 -15.86 -2.62
C PRO A 57 -9.78 -15.99 -1.14
N CYS A 58 -9.76 -14.86 -0.42
CA CYS A 58 -9.56 -14.89 1.03
C CYS A 58 -10.64 -15.71 1.74
N ASN A 59 -10.23 -16.73 2.49
CA ASN A 59 -11.10 -17.40 3.43
C ASN A 59 -10.95 -16.79 4.83
N ARG A 60 -11.83 -15.85 5.16
CA ARG A 60 -11.83 -15.13 6.46
C ARG A 60 -11.96 -16.05 7.67
N THR A 61 -12.49 -17.27 7.52
CA THR A 61 -12.58 -18.22 8.64
C THR A 61 -11.21 -18.70 9.13
N LEU A 62 -10.15 -18.51 8.33
CA LEU A 62 -8.78 -18.84 8.71
C LEU A 62 -8.14 -17.74 9.58
N ILE A 63 -8.67 -16.52 9.55
CA ILE A 63 -8.21 -15.40 10.37
C ILE A 63 -8.73 -15.61 11.79
N THR A 64 -7.94 -16.25 12.64
CA THR A 64 -8.32 -16.61 14.01
C THR A 64 -7.18 -16.34 14.98
N GLY A 65 -7.49 -16.33 16.29
CA GLY A 65 -6.55 -16.37 17.41
C GLY A 65 -5.19 -15.73 17.15
N ASP A 66 -4.21 -16.55 16.81
CA ASP A 66 -2.82 -16.16 16.60
C ASP A 66 -2.64 -15.11 15.50
N LEU A 67 -3.40 -15.20 14.40
CA LEU A 67 -3.35 -14.20 13.33
C LEU A 67 -3.89 -12.85 13.77
N CYS A 68 -4.94 -12.84 14.60
CA CYS A 68 -5.44 -11.60 15.19
C CYS A 68 -4.50 -11.03 16.25
N THR A 69 -3.81 -11.89 17.01
CA THR A 69 -2.74 -11.44 17.93
C THR A 69 -1.62 -10.78 17.15
N SER A 70 -1.10 -11.42 16.09
CA SER A 70 -0.07 -10.83 15.23
C SER A 70 -0.52 -9.53 14.60
N PHE A 71 -1.76 -9.46 14.08
CA PHE A 71 -2.32 -8.23 13.54
C PHE A 71 -2.37 -7.12 14.60
N THR A 72 -2.80 -7.44 15.83
CA THR A 72 -2.84 -6.51 16.96
C THR A 72 -1.47 -5.95 17.32
N GLU A 73 -0.40 -6.73 17.15
CA GLU A 73 0.99 -6.29 17.39
C GLU A 73 1.55 -5.46 16.22
N ILE A 74 1.17 -5.82 14.98
CA ILE A 74 1.59 -5.12 13.76
C ILE A 74 1.05 -3.69 13.74
N VAL A 75 -0.22 -3.48 14.10
CA VAL A 75 -0.86 -2.15 13.95
C VAL A 75 -0.12 -1.04 14.71
N PRO A 76 0.23 -1.18 16.00
CA PRO A 76 1.03 -0.19 16.72
C PRO A 76 2.39 0.08 16.06
N CYS A 77 3.06 -0.95 15.53
CA CYS A 77 4.32 -0.78 14.82
C CYS A 77 4.14 0.07 13.57
N VAL A 78 3.14 -0.25 12.74
CA VAL A 78 2.81 0.48 11.49
C VAL A 78 2.42 1.92 11.80
N ASN A 79 1.59 2.12 12.81
CA ASN A 79 1.15 3.45 13.24
C ASN A 79 2.31 4.28 13.82
N GLY A 80 3.31 3.64 14.42
CA GLY A 80 4.52 4.29 14.94
C GLY A 80 5.59 4.65 13.90
N LYS A 81 5.50 4.19 12.64
CA LYS A 81 6.47 4.55 11.60
C LYS A 81 6.32 6.01 11.19
N GLN A 82 7.44 6.70 11.03
CA GLN A 82 7.49 8.08 10.54
C GLN A 82 7.32 8.09 9.01
N VAL A 83 6.07 8.06 8.57
CA VAL A 83 5.66 8.21 7.17
C VAL A 83 4.65 9.34 7.05
N SER A 84 4.54 9.96 5.88
CA SER A 84 3.64 11.11 5.70
C SER A 84 2.16 10.73 5.85
N ASP A 85 1.47 11.39 6.77
CA ASP A 85 0.02 11.24 6.99
C ASP A 85 -0.82 11.78 5.81
N VAL A 86 -0.23 12.59 4.94
CA VAL A 86 -0.95 13.24 3.83
C VAL A 86 -0.66 12.54 2.50
N THR A 87 0.59 12.12 2.29
CA THR A 87 1.05 11.64 0.98
C THR A 87 1.30 10.13 0.92
N CYS A 88 1.54 9.45 2.05
CA CYS A 88 1.80 8.00 2.06
C CYS A 88 0.67 7.23 2.72
N ARG A 89 0.33 7.55 3.98
CA ARG A 89 -0.68 6.79 4.75
C ARG A 89 -2.02 6.57 4.05
N PRO A 90 -2.56 7.54 3.27
CA PRO A 90 -3.84 7.33 2.59
C PRO A 90 -3.82 6.19 1.55
N GLY A 91 -2.67 5.92 0.91
CA GLY A 91 -2.50 4.79 -0.04
C GLY A 91 -1.69 3.61 0.50
N ALA A 92 -1.14 3.72 1.72
CA ALA A 92 -0.24 2.72 2.30
C ALA A 92 -0.84 1.32 2.35
N VAL A 93 -2.10 1.19 2.77
CA VAL A 93 -2.77 -0.12 2.89
C VAL A 93 -2.89 -0.81 1.53
N GLY A 94 -3.28 -0.06 0.48
CA GLY A 94 -3.36 -0.60 -0.87
C GLY A 94 -2.00 -1.09 -1.39
N GLN A 95 -0.93 -0.34 -1.14
CA GLN A 95 0.42 -0.76 -1.53
C GLN A 95 0.92 -1.96 -0.74
N VAL A 96 0.67 -2.02 0.57
CA VAL A 96 0.99 -3.18 1.40
C VAL A 96 0.26 -4.42 0.90
N ASN A 97 -1.05 -4.30 0.61
CA ASN A 97 -1.86 -5.39 0.06
C ASN A 97 -1.36 -5.91 -1.29
N ALA A 98 -0.80 -5.03 -2.12
CA ALA A 98 -0.22 -5.38 -3.42
C ALA A 98 1.13 -6.10 -3.29
N VAL A 99 1.92 -5.78 -2.24
CA VAL A 99 3.21 -6.43 -1.98
C VAL A 99 3.04 -7.74 -1.21
N LEU A 100 2.04 -7.83 -0.33
CA LEU A 100 1.74 -9.05 0.40
C LEU A 100 1.06 -10.05 -0.54
N GLU A 101 1.83 -11.05 -0.96
CA GLU A 101 1.40 -12.20 -1.76
C GLU A 101 0.59 -13.19 -0.91
N ILE A 102 -0.44 -12.73 -0.20
CA ILE A 102 -1.39 -13.58 0.53
C ILE A 102 -2.82 -13.33 0.04
N PRO A 103 -3.71 -14.33 0.16
CA PRO A 103 -5.13 -14.19 -0.21
C PRO A 103 -5.85 -13.06 0.53
N CYS A 104 -5.65 -12.98 1.86
CA CYS A 104 -6.38 -12.05 2.72
C CYS A 104 -5.67 -10.71 2.86
N LYS A 105 -6.41 -9.63 2.64
CA LYS A 105 -5.91 -8.26 2.67
C LYS A 105 -6.11 -7.64 4.05
N VAL A 106 -5.45 -6.53 4.31
CA VAL A 106 -5.52 -5.79 5.58
C VAL A 106 -6.97 -5.56 6.02
N GLU A 107 -7.86 -5.21 5.08
CA GLU A 107 -9.29 -5.01 5.34
C GLU A 107 -10.00 -6.27 5.85
N ASP A 108 -9.55 -7.46 5.44
CA ASP A 108 -10.09 -8.73 5.94
C ASP A 108 -9.70 -8.96 7.40
N PHE A 109 -8.48 -8.57 7.80
CA PHE A 109 -8.05 -8.59 9.19
C PHE A 109 -8.81 -7.57 10.02
N GLU A 110 -9.00 -6.33 9.53
CA GLU A 110 -9.80 -5.30 10.22
C GLU A 110 -11.25 -5.76 10.44
N ALA A 111 -11.83 -6.50 9.47
CA ALA A 111 -13.19 -7.01 9.57
C ALA A 111 -13.35 -8.15 10.59
N VAL A 112 -12.31 -8.98 10.78
CA VAL A 112 -12.38 -10.17 11.66
C VAL A 112 -11.82 -9.88 13.04
N CYS A 113 -10.67 -9.22 13.12
CA CYS A 113 -9.94 -8.92 14.35
C CYS A 113 -10.43 -7.60 14.97
N THR A 114 -11.71 -7.54 15.32
CA THR A 114 -12.41 -6.32 15.76
C THR A 114 -11.87 -5.70 17.07
N SER A 115 -11.15 -6.47 17.88
CA SER A 115 -10.48 -5.98 19.09
C SER A 115 -9.13 -5.30 18.82
N SER A 116 -8.59 -5.44 17.61
CA SER A 116 -7.32 -4.81 17.22
C SER A 116 -7.50 -3.31 16.99
N PRO A 117 -6.49 -2.47 17.29
CA PRO A 117 -6.51 -1.08 16.89
C PRO A 117 -6.64 -0.94 15.37
N ALA A 118 -7.20 0.18 14.90
CA ALA A 118 -7.24 0.48 13.48
C ALA A 118 -5.88 0.98 12.96
N ILE A 119 -5.57 0.68 11.70
CA ILE A 119 -4.41 1.27 11.03
C ILE A 119 -4.70 2.76 10.79
N ASN A 120 -3.73 3.60 11.13
CA ASN A 120 -3.78 5.03 10.81
C ASN A 120 -3.60 5.19 9.29
N ARG A 121 -4.70 5.56 8.61
CA ARG A 121 -4.75 5.82 7.16
C ARG A 121 -4.50 7.29 6.79
N GLY A 122 -4.07 8.12 7.75
CA GLY A 122 -3.71 9.52 7.53
C GLY A 122 -4.89 10.45 7.22
N SER A 123 -4.58 11.72 6.96
CA SER A 123 -5.55 12.81 6.83
C SER A 123 -6.20 12.92 5.45
N GLY A 124 -5.90 11.99 4.53
CA GLY A 124 -6.45 11.94 3.17
C GLY A 124 -7.49 10.85 2.93
N SER A 125 -7.74 9.96 3.90
CA SER A 125 -8.71 8.84 3.74
C SER A 125 -10.19 9.26 3.78
N GLY A 126 -10.48 10.55 3.95
CA GLY A 126 -11.84 11.08 3.96
C GLY A 126 -11.95 12.37 3.17
N SER A 127 -12.29 12.28 1.88
CA SER A 127 -13.23 13.15 1.16
C SER A 127 -13.01 13.01 -0.35
N THR A 128 -13.76 12.11 -0.97
CA THR A 128 -14.26 12.33 -2.33
C THR A 128 -15.77 12.54 -2.25
N THR A 129 -16.19 13.61 -1.57
CA THR A 129 -17.49 14.22 -1.91
C THR A 129 -17.27 15.03 -3.18
N PHE A 130 -17.39 14.37 -4.34
CA PHE A 130 -17.62 15.07 -5.60
C PHE A 130 -19.08 15.55 -5.57
N ASN A 131 -19.28 16.83 -5.25
CA ASN A 131 -20.54 17.50 -5.56
C ASN A 131 -20.53 17.80 -7.07
N GLY A 132 -21.31 17.00 -7.82
CA GLY A 132 -21.79 17.33 -9.15
C GLY A 132 -23.25 17.69 -9.08
#